data_AF-A0A1I7ZQ19-F1
#
_entry.id   AF-A0A1I7ZQ19-F1
#
_cell.length_a   1.000
_cell.length_b   1.000
_cell.length_c   1.000
_cell.angle_alpha   90.00
_cell.angle_beta   90.00
_cell.angle_gamma   90.00
#
_symmetry.space_group_name_H-M   'P 1'
#
loop_
_entity.id
_entity.type
_entity.pdbx_description
1 polymer ?
#
loop_
_entity_poly.entity_id
_entity_poly.type
_entity_poly.pdbx_seq_one_letter_code
_entity_poly.pdbx_strand_id
1 'polypeptide(L)'
;MHELHFSFGAVLIVLTVACLPVYVRIIYLFISLAKYRDLQCYRVMAQQGIAHCLMAPYFISLGIGHFLGGDFHHVGQTSLKLMGACLRSEAIFGFVLALDRLQLLCDLSYPNLVHTLICIFSWLFGLTYFTMLMTPGADFILDIASYSSYFDTSKPYSIYVQEAGYCVVLVCSCLTFAVYSILVIYLIWRRHKQHVHGNYFQEKVIFIQAVIRFVSDACLTVLYNFGSSFFGPSFPLRMVTTICYILNYLFLPPLLYLLLISSIRERLIPRKGNVDGSLVFARGMRSHSRVSSILPPL
;
A
#
# COMPACT_ATOMS: atom_id res chain seq x y z
N MET A 1 2.72 -28.41 -18.99
CA MET A 1 2.36 -27.91 -17.64
C MET A 1 3.59 -27.66 -16.77
N HIS A 2 4.51 -28.61 -16.57
CA HIS A 2 5.71 -28.40 -15.74
C HIS A 2 6.55 -27.15 -16.09
N GLU A 3 6.83 -26.91 -17.38
CA GLU A 3 7.59 -25.72 -17.81
C GLU A 3 6.92 -24.39 -17.41
N LEU A 4 5.58 -24.37 -17.41
CA LEU A 4 4.80 -23.19 -17.05
C LEU A 4 4.87 -22.90 -15.55
N HIS A 5 4.81 -23.95 -14.71
CA HIS A 5 5.03 -23.83 -13.26
C HIS A 5 6.42 -23.28 -12.96
N PHE A 6 7.45 -23.81 -13.63
CA PHE A 6 8.83 -23.37 -13.46
C PHE A 6 9.01 -21.90 -13.87
N SER A 7 8.52 -21.53 -15.05
CA SER A 7 8.60 -20.15 -15.56
C SER A 7 7.87 -19.17 -14.63
N PHE A 8 6.67 -19.52 -14.16
CA PHE A 8 5.92 -18.67 -13.24
C PHE A 8 6.62 -18.51 -11.90
N GLY A 9 7.08 -19.59 -11.29
CA GLY A 9 7.82 -19.54 -10.04
C GLY A 9 9.06 -18.68 -10.14
N ALA A 10 9.81 -18.77 -11.24
CA ALA A 10 10.96 -17.92 -11.53
C ALA A 10 10.56 -16.43 -11.57
N VAL A 11 9.50 -16.09 -12.31
CA VAL A 11 9.01 -14.70 -12.41
C VAL A 11 8.64 -14.14 -11.05
N LEU A 12 7.93 -14.88 -10.20
CA LEU A 12 7.54 -14.42 -8.86
C LEU A 12 8.76 -14.11 -7.99
N ILE A 13 9.76 -15.01 -7.97
CA ILE A 13 10.97 -14.84 -7.15
C ILE A 13 11.81 -13.68 -7.69
N VAL A 14 12.13 -13.67 -8.98
CA VAL A 14 12.98 -12.63 -9.58
C VAL A 14 12.37 -11.25 -9.41
N LEU A 15 11.07 -11.10 -9.68
CA LEU A 15 10.39 -9.81 -9.54
C LEU A 15 10.38 -9.34 -8.08
N THR A 16 10.08 -10.22 -7.14
CA THR A 16 10.07 -9.89 -5.70
C THR A 16 11.46 -9.51 -5.19
N VAL A 17 12.48 -10.32 -5.52
CA VAL A 17 13.87 -10.09 -5.09
C VAL A 17 14.46 -8.84 -5.74
N ALA A 18 14.07 -8.51 -6.97
CA ALA A 18 14.51 -7.28 -7.63
C ALA A 18 13.86 -6.02 -7.03
N CYS A 19 12.56 -6.06 -6.72
CA CYS A 19 11.83 -4.89 -6.21
C CYS A 19 12.04 -4.63 -4.72
N LEU A 20 12.16 -5.68 -3.90
CA LEU A 20 12.18 -5.56 -2.44
C LEU A 20 13.35 -4.69 -1.91
N PRO A 21 14.62 -4.82 -2.36
CA PRO A 21 15.72 -4.00 -1.85
C PRO A 21 15.54 -2.51 -2.13
N VAL A 22 15.02 -2.17 -3.31
CA VAL A 22 14.71 -0.78 -3.68
C VAL A 22 13.67 -0.22 -2.74
N TYR A 23 12.63 -1.00 -2.44
CA TYR A 23 11.56 -0.56 -1.58
C TYR A 23 12.01 -0.40 -0.12
N VAL A 24 12.73 -1.40 0.42
CA VAL A 24 13.33 -1.34 1.77
C VAL A 24 14.21 -0.10 1.93
N ARG A 25 15.00 0.25 0.91
CA ARG A 25 15.82 1.46 0.92
C ARG A 25 14.98 2.74 0.99
N ILE A 26 13.86 2.82 0.28
CA ILE A 26 12.96 3.99 0.37
C ILE A 26 12.34 4.11 1.77
N ILE A 27 11.87 3.00 2.34
CA ILE A 27 11.31 2.98 3.70
C ILE A 27 12.37 3.38 4.73
N TYR A 28 13.59 2.88 4.58
CA TYR A 28 14.71 3.28 5.43
C TYR A 28 14.96 4.79 5.40
N LEU A 29 14.87 5.43 4.22
CA LEU A 29 14.99 6.89 4.11
C LEU A 29 13.86 7.63 4.84
N PHE A 30 12.61 7.14 4.78
CA PHE A 30 11.48 7.72 5.50
C PHE A 30 11.65 7.65 7.02
N ILE A 31 12.19 6.54 7.53
CA ILE A 31 12.39 6.33 8.96
C ILE A 31 13.62 7.09 9.50
N SER A 32 14.72 7.09 8.74
CA SER A 32 16.02 7.55 9.23
C SER A 32 16.20 9.07 9.17
N LEU A 33 15.52 9.75 8.22
CA LEU A 33 15.69 11.18 8.04
C LEU A 33 14.60 11.94 8.80
N ALA A 34 15.03 12.76 9.78
CA ALA A 34 14.13 13.58 10.60
C ALA A 34 13.13 14.40 9.76
N LYS A 35 13.59 14.94 8.60
CA LYS A 35 12.74 15.69 7.66
C LYS A 35 11.47 14.92 7.24
N TYR A 36 11.58 13.62 6.99
CA TYR A 36 10.43 12.81 6.58
C TYR A 36 9.68 12.29 7.81
N ARG A 37 10.39 11.91 8.87
CA ARG A 37 9.80 11.38 10.11
C ARG A 37 8.86 12.37 10.82
N ASP A 38 9.14 13.66 10.74
CA ASP A 38 8.34 14.69 11.42
C ASP A 38 6.97 14.90 10.74
N LEU A 39 6.78 14.42 9.51
CA LEU A 39 5.55 14.56 8.74
C LEU A 39 4.69 13.30 8.86
N GLN A 40 3.45 13.46 9.34
CA GLN A 40 2.52 12.35 9.58
C GLN A 40 2.30 11.48 8.34
N CYS A 41 2.07 12.11 7.18
CA CYS A 41 1.91 11.42 5.92
C CYS A 41 3.03 10.41 5.60
N TYR A 42 4.29 10.81 5.79
CA TYR A 42 5.44 9.94 5.52
C TYR A 42 5.57 8.80 6.54
N ARG A 43 5.12 9.02 7.79
CA ARG A 43 5.04 7.95 8.80
C ARG A 43 4.03 6.89 8.38
N VAL A 44 2.86 7.29 7.91
CA VAL A 44 1.82 6.36 7.42
C VAL A 44 2.30 5.63 6.16
N MET A 45 2.93 6.34 5.21
CA MET A 45 3.54 5.72 4.03
C MET A 45 4.64 4.72 4.40
N ALA A 46 5.45 4.99 5.43
CA ALA A 46 6.44 4.05 5.92
C ALA A 46 5.80 2.79 6.52
N GLN A 47 4.73 2.94 7.32
CA GLN A 47 3.96 1.80 7.86
C GLN A 47 3.34 0.94 6.74
N GLN A 48 2.75 1.58 5.73
CA GLN A 48 2.21 0.91 4.55
C GLN A 48 3.33 0.16 3.78
N GLY A 49 4.50 0.79 3.62
CA GLY A 49 5.66 0.14 3.02
C GLY A 49 6.15 -1.08 3.82
N ILE A 50 6.16 -0.99 5.15
CA ILE A 50 6.50 -2.15 6.01
C ILE A 50 5.51 -3.29 5.77
N ALA A 51 4.20 -2.99 5.73
CA ALA A 51 3.19 -4.00 5.44
C ALA A 51 3.43 -4.66 4.07
N HIS A 52 3.81 -3.91 3.03
CA HIS A 52 4.15 -4.48 1.73
C HIS A 52 5.40 -5.37 1.76
N CYS A 53 6.44 -4.96 2.48
CA CYS A 53 7.62 -5.79 2.67
C CYS A 53 7.28 -7.11 3.39
N LEU A 54 6.34 -7.09 4.34
CA LEU A 54 5.83 -8.29 5.01
C LEU A 54 4.98 -9.20 4.10
N MET A 55 4.47 -8.71 2.96
CA MET A 55 3.83 -9.53 1.93
C MET A 55 4.85 -10.27 1.05
N ALA A 56 6.09 -9.78 0.94
CA ALA A 56 7.12 -10.35 0.05
C ALA A 56 7.44 -11.83 0.31
N PRO A 57 7.52 -12.33 1.57
CA PRO A 57 7.74 -13.74 1.86
C PRO A 57 6.75 -14.66 1.14
N TYR A 58 5.48 -14.25 1.01
CA TYR A 58 4.46 -15.04 0.32
C TYR A 58 4.81 -15.28 -1.14
N PHE A 59 5.18 -14.24 -1.88
CA PHE A 59 5.52 -14.38 -3.30
C PHE A 59 6.75 -15.26 -3.52
N ILE A 60 7.74 -15.17 -2.61
CA ILE A 60 8.94 -16.01 -2.65
C ILE A 60 8.55 -17.48 -2.37
N SER A 61 7.82 -17.74 -1.29
CA SER A 61 7.41 -19.11 -0.94
C SER A 61 6.47 -19.72 -1.97
N LEU A 62 5.58 -18.91 -2.58
CA LEU A 62 4.73 -19.36 -3.68
C LEU A 62 5.58 -19.77 -4.89
N GLY A 63 6.57 -18.95 -5.26
CA GLY A 63 7.50 -19.29 -6.34
C GLY A 63 8.30 -20.57 -6.06
N ILE A 64 8.79 -20.75 -4.84
CA ILE A 64 9.46 -21.99 -4.40
C ILE A 64 8.50 -23.18 -4.47
N GLY A 65 7.26 -23.00 -4.02
CA GLY A 65 6.22 -24.03 -4.08
C GLY A 65 5.94 -24.51 -5.50
N HIS A 66 5.97 -23.60 -6.50
CA HIS A 66 5.85 -23.99 -7.91
C HIS A 66 7.05 -24.78 -8.45
N PHE A 67 8.26 -24.54 -7.94
CA PHE A 67 9.44 -25.35 -8.30
C PHE A 67 9.40 -26.75 -7.66
N LEU A 68 8.98 -26.83 -6.41
CA LEU A 68 8.92 -28.09 -5.66
C LEU A 68 7.65 -28.91 -5.96
N GLY A 69 6.64 -28.29 -6.57
CA GLY A 69 5.34 -28.92 -6.82
C GLY A 69 4.46 -29.07 -5.57
N GLY A 70 4.75 -28.34 -4.49
CA GLY A 70 4.03 -28.45 -3.21
C GLY A 70 4.48 -27.43 -2.17
N ASP A 71 3.67 -27.25 -1.12
CA ASP A 71 3.94 -26.29 -0.04
C ASP A 71 4.76 -26.95 1.06
N PHE A 72 6.08 -26.78 1.00
CA PHE A 72 6.98 -27.41 1.96
C PHE A 72 6.80 -26.78 3.35
N HIS A 73 6.45 -27.62 4.34
CA HIS A 73 6.19 -27.22 5.73
C HIS A 73 5.14 -26.11 5.92
N HIS A 74 4.16 -25.99 5.01
CA HIS A 74 3.11 -24.96 5.10
C HIS A 74 3.65 -23.52 5.15
N VAL A 75 4.84 -23.27 4.60
CA VAL A 75 5.48 -21.94 4.61
C VAL A 75 4.72 -21.00 3.68
N GLY A 76 4.28 -21.47 2.52
CA GLY A 76 3.44 -20.74 1.58
C GLY A 76 2.10 -20.38 2.19
N GLN A 77 1.46 -21.34 2.86
CA GLN A 77 0.18 -21.12 3.55
C GLN A 77 0.31 -20.12 4.71
N THR A 78 1.38 -20.21 5.51
CA THR A 78 1.61 -19.30 6.64
C THR A 78 1.89 -17.87 6.16
N SER A 79 2.72 -17.72 5.13
CA SER A 79 3.02 -16.41 4.53
C SER A 79 1.82 -15.83 3.78
N LEU A 80 0.96 -16.66 3.18
CA LEU A 80 -0.32 -16.24 2.60
C LEU A 80 -1.23 -15.61 3.66
N LYS A 81 -1.33 -16.21 4.85
CA LYS A 81 -2.08 -15.64 5.98
C LYS A 81 -1.52 -14.28 6.40
N LEU A 82 -0.19 -14.15 6.46
CA LEU A 82 0.49 -12.88 6.76
C LEU A 82 0.23 -11.82 5.68
N MET A 83 0.30 -12.18 4.40
CA MET A 83 -0.05 -11.30 3.29
C MET A 83 -1.51 -10.83 3.42
N GLY A 84 -2.44 -11.76 3.67
CA GLY A 84 -3.86 -11.46 3.86
C GLY A 84 -4.11 -10.47 4.99
N ALA A 85 -3.40 -10.60 6.12
CA ALA A 85 -3.46 -9.64 7.21
C ALA A 85 -2.93 -8.26 6.80
N CYS A 86 -1.76 -8.21 6.15
CA CYS A 86 -1.15 -6.96 5.70
C CYS A 86 -2.02 -6.22 4.68
N LEU A 87 -2.70 -6.94 3.77
CA LEU A 87 -3.60 -6.35 2.76
C LEU A 87 -4.77 -5.62 3.41
N ARG A 88 -5.29 -6.15 4.52
CA ARG A 88 -6.41 -5.55 5.24
C ARG A 88 -5.98 -4.32 6.04
N SER A 89 -4.81 -4.39 6.69
CA SER A 89 -4.21 -3.21 7.33
C SER A 89 -3.87 -2.11 6.32
N GLU A 90 -3.43 -2.49 5.11
CA GLU A 90 -3.12 -1.58 4.02
C GLU A 90 -4.35 -0.75 3.61
N ALA A 91 -5.53 -1.35 3.48
CA ALA A 91 -6.77 -0.64 3.17
C ALA A 91 -7.08 0.46 4.21
N ILE A 92 -6.85 0.17 5.51
CA ILE A 92 -7.03 1.14 6.59
C ILE A 92 -5.98 2.26 6.50
N PHE A 93 -4.71 1.94 6.19
CA PHE A 93 -3.68 2.96 5.97
C PHE A 93 -3.98 3.84 4.76
N GLY A 94 -4.53 3.27 3.68
CA GLY A 94 -5.01 4.01 2.51
C GLY A 94 -6.07 5.05 2.89
N PHE A 95 -7.01 4.68 3.76
CA PHE A 95 -7.99 5.61 4.30
C PHE A 95 -7.35 6.73 5.14
N VAL A 96 -6.42 6.39 6.05
CA VAL A 96 -5.69 7.39 6.84
C VAL A 96 -4.93 8.38 5.95
N LEU A 97 -4.29 7.90 4.87
CA LEU A 97 -3.63 8.78 3.91
C LEU A 97 -4.61 9.71 3.19
N ALA A 98 -5.80 9.23 2.84
CA ALA A 98 -6.83 10.07 2.24
C ALA A 98 -7.28 11.19 3.21
N LEU A 99 -7.45 10.87 4.50
CA LEU A 99 -7.76 11.85 5.55
C LEU A 99 -6.65 12.88 5.75
N ASP A 100 -5.38 12.46 5.76
CA ASP A 100 -4.22 13.37 5.82
C ASP A 100 -4.21 14.35 4.63
N ARG A 101 -4.53 13.87 3.41
CA ARG A 101 -4.67 14.75 2.24
C ARG A 101 -5.85 15.70 2.35
N LEU A 102 -6.98 15.23 2.89
CA LEU A 102 -8.13 16.08 3.16
C LEU A 102 -7.79 17.18 4.16
N GLN A 103 -7.07 16.84 5.23
CA GLN A 103 -6.58 17.79 6.22
C GLN A 103 -5.72 18.87 5.60
N LEU A 104 -4.71 18.46 4.82
CA LEU A 104 -3.73 19.35 4.23
C LEU A 104 -4.34 20.26 3.14
N LEU A 105 -5.26 19.74 2.33
CA LEU A 105 -5.84 20.49 1.20
C LEU A 105 -7.02 21.38 1.59
N CYS A 106 -7.83 20.95 2.55
CA CYS A 106 -9.01 21.70 3.02
C CYS A 106 -8.73 22.53 4.27
N ASP A 107 -7.49 22.54 4.78
CA ASP A 107 -7.07 23.24 6.00
C ASP A 107 -7.92 22.85 7.24
N LEU A 108 -8.31 21.57 7.30
CA LEU A 108 -9.18 21.06 8.37
C LEU A 108 -8.35 20.85 9.63
N SER A 109 -8.69 21.54 10.72
CA SER A 109 -7.95 21.41 11.99
C SER A 109 -8.57 20.32 12.86
N TYR A 110 -8.08 19.08 12.74
CA TYR A 110 -8.37 18.01 13.70
C TYR A 110 -7.08 17.47 14.33
N PRO A 111 -7.15 16.90 15.55
CA PRO A 111 -5.94 16.50 16.27
C PRO A 111 -5.24 15.31 15.61
N ASN A 112 -3.91 15.39 15.50
CA ASN A 112 -3.03 14.31 15.02
C ASN A 112 -3.18 12.97 15.76
N LEU A 113 -3.81 13.01 16.94
CA LEU A 113 -4.16 11.82 17.72
C LEU A 113 -5.06 10.87 16.92
N VAL A 114 -6.01 11.40 16.12
CA VAL A 114 -6.96 10.59 15.35
C VAL A 114 -6.21 9.68 14.36
N HIS A 115 -5.27 10.22 13.59
CA HIS A 115 -4.44 9.44 12.67
C HIS A 115 -3.64 8.35 13.39
N THR A 116 -3.07 8.70 14.53
CA THR A 116 -2.26 7.76 15.31
C THR A 116 -3.11 6.60 15.82
N LEU A 117 -4.31 6.88 16.34
CA LEU A 117 -5.23 5.86 16.83
C LEU A 117 -5.69 4.93 15.70
N ILE A 118 -6.05 5.46 14.53
CA ILE A 118 -6.45 4.64 13.38
C ILE A 118 -5.29 3.77 12.88
N CYS A 119 -4.05 4.28 12.90
CA CYS A 119 -2.87 3.48 12.53
C CYS A 119 -2.59 2.35 13.53
N ILE A 120 -2.74 2.59 14.83
CA ILE A 120 -2.63 1.55 15.87
C ILE A 120 -3.73 0.50 15.65
N PHE A 121 -4.97 0.94 15.43
CA PHE A 121 -6.09 0.06 15.12
C PHE A 121 -5.81 -0.80 13.87
N SER A 122 -5.24 -0.23 12.82
CA SER A 122 -4.88 -0.97 11.60
C SER A 122 -3.91 -2.13 11.86
N TRP A 123 -2.86 -1.89 12.65
CA TRP A 123 -1.90 -2.93 13.03
C TRP A 123 -2.53 -3.99 13.93
N LEU A 124 -3.31 -3.58 14.93
CA LEU A 124 -4.02 -4.51 15.82
C LEU A 124 -5.02 -5.37 15.05
N PHE A 125 -5.74 -4.78 14.09
CA PHE A 125 -6.64 -5.52 13.21
C PHE A 125 -5.89 -6.57 12.39
N GLY A 126 -4.80 -6.19 11.72
CA GLY A 126 -3.97 -7.11 10.95
C GLY A 126 -3.40 -8.25 11.81
N LEU A 127 -2.90 -7.93 13.00
CA LEU A 127 -2.36 -8.92 13.93
C LEU A 127 -3.45 -9.87 14.45
N THR A 128 -4.63 -9.35 14.79
CA THR A 128 -5.78 -10.16 15.21
C THR A 128 -6.24 -11.07 14.06
N TYR A 129 -6.29 -10.53 12.84
CA TYR A 129 -6.63 -11.30 11.64
C TYR A 129 -5.65 -12.45 11.39
N PHE A 130 -4.35 -12.17 11.46
CA PHE A 130 -3.31 -13.18 11.30
C PHE A 130 -3.39 -14.26 12.39
N THR A 131 -3.49 -13.85 13.66
CA THR A 131 -3.56 -14.78 14.79
C THR A 131 -4.79 -15.67 14.71
N MET A 132 -5.96 -15.14 14.33
CA MET A 132 -7.17 -15.95 14.09
C MET A 132 -6.95 -17.02 13.03
N LEU A 133 -6.30 -16.70 11.91
CA LEU A 133 -5.96 -17.67 10.86
C LEU A 133 -4.86 -18.68 11.27
N MET A 134 -4.11 -18.40 12.33
CA MET A 134 -3.17 -19.36 12.91
C MET A 134 -3.84 -20.31 13.90
N THR A 135 -5.09 -20.06 14.31
CA THR A 135 -5.85 -20.98 15.17
C THR A 135 -6.41 -22.16 14.37
N PRO A 136 -6.65 -23.33 15.00
CA PRO A 136 -7.22 -24.49 14.31
C PRO A 136 -8.68 -24.30 13.84
N GLY A 137 -9.33 -23.19 14.23
CA GLY A 137 -10.75 -22.91 13.94
C GLY A 137 -11.01 -22.06 12.70
N ALA A 138 -9.97 -21.47 12.09
CA ALA A 138 -10.04 -20.78 10.81
C ALA A 138 -8.81 -21.11 9.98
N ASP A 139 -8.97 -21.32 8.68
CA ASP A 139 -7.83 -21.58 7.80
C ASP A 139 -7.98 -20.94 6.42
N PHE A 140 -6.83 -20.68 5.81
CA PHE A 140 -6.70 -20.15 4.47
C PHE A 140 -5.75 -21.04 3.69
N ILE A 141 -6.30 -21.82 2.78
CA ILE A 141 -5.61 -22.88 2.06
C ILE A 141 -4.93 -22.29 0.82
N LEU A 142 -3.68 -22.68 0.61
CA LEU A 142 -2.93 -22.40 -0.60
C LEU A 142 -2.89 -23.66 -1.47
N ASP A 143 -3.49 -23.60 -2.66
CA ASP A 143 -3.43 -24.67 -3.65
C ASP A 143 -2.50 -24.27 -4.79
N ILE A 144 -1.29 -24.84 -4.77
CA ILE A 144 -0.22 -24.60 -5.75
C ILE A 144 -0.58 -25.19 -7.11
N ALA A 145 -1.36 -26.29 -7.16
CA ALA A 145 -1.74 -26.92 -8.42
C ALA A 145 -2.75 -26.05 -9.17
N SER A 146 -3.67 -25.39 -8.46
CA SER A 146 -4.68 -24.52 -9.05
C SER A 146 -4.34 -23.03 -9.03
N TYR A 147 -3.20 -22.62 -8.48
CA TYR A 147 -2.75 -21.22 -8.41
C TYR A 147 -3.77 -20.34 -7.69
N SER A 148 -4.42 -20.90 -6.67
CA SER A 148 -5.47 -20.19 -5.95
C SER A 148 -5.35 -20.34 -4.45
N SER A 149 -5.85 -19.32 -3.77
CA SER A 149 -6.01 -19.28 -2.33
C SER A 149 -7.48 -19.15 -2.00
N TYR A 150 -7.98 -19.95 -1.07
CA TYR A 150 -9.37 -19.90 -0.63
C TYR A 150 -9.50 -20.22 0.86
N PHE A 151 -10.57 -19.75 1.48
CA PHE A 151 -10.87 -20.05 2.87
C PHE A 151 -11.38 -21.48 3.01
N ASP A 152 -10.90 -22.19 4.03
CA ASP A 152 -11.37 -23.54 4.32
C ASP A 152 -12.76 -23.47 4.98
N THR A 153 -13.80 -23.79 4.21
CA THR A 153 -15.19 -23.78 4.69
C THR A 153 -15.51 -24.95 5.61
N SER A 154 -14.61 -25.93 5.77
CA SER A 154 -14.77 -27.00 6.78
C SER A 154 -14.57 -26.49 8.21
N LYS A 155 -13.95 -25.31 8.37
CA LYS A 155 -13.67 -24.70 9.67
C LYS A 155 -14.73 -23.65 10.03
N PRO A 156 -15.24 -23.64 11.28
CA PRO A 156 -16.39 -22.81 11.65
C PRO A 156 -16.11 -21.30 11.63
N TYR A 157 -14.86 -20.87 11.84
CA TYR A 157 -14.52 -19.45 11.89
C TYR A 157 -14.02 -18.86 10.58
N SER A 158 -13.69 -19.69 9.57
CA SER A 158 -13.16 -19.20 8.28
C SER A 158 -14.09 -18.22 7.58
N ILE A 159 -15.40 -18.50 7.58
CA ILE A 159 -16.41 -17.63 6.95
C ILE A 159 -16.48 -16.28 7.65
N TYR A 160 -16.56 -16.26 8.98
CA TYR A 160 -16.60 -15.00 9.75
C TYR A 160 -15.33 -14.16 9.56
N VAL A 161 -14.17 -14.81 9.53
CA VAL A 161 -12.89 -14.13 9.26
C VAL A 161 -12.87 -13.57 7.84
N GLN A 162 -13.35 -14.32 6.85
CA GLN A 162 -13.47 -13.85 5.47
C GLN A 162 -14.41 -12.64 5.35
N GLU A 163 -15.62 -12.73 5.91
CA GLU A 163 -16.64 -11.67 5.88
C GLU A 163 -16.17 -10.40 6.59
N ALA A 164 -15.61 -10.53 7.80
CA ALA A 164 -15.08 -9.39 8.54
C ALA A 164 -13.94 -8.71 7.76
N GLY A 165 -13.03 -9.50 7.20
CA GLY A 165 -11.95 -9.00 6.37
C GLY A 165 -12.44 -8.27 5.11
N TYR A 166 -13.42 -8.84 4.42
CA TYR A 166 -14.04 -8.24 3.24
C TYR A 166 -14.78 -6.94 3.59
N CYS A 167 -15.57 -6.95 4.65
CA CYS A 167 -16.33 -5.80 5.13
C CYS A 167 -15.41 -4.62 5.46
N VAL A 168 -14.31 -4.86 6.19
CA VAL A 168 -13.34 -3.81 6.54
C VAL A 168 -12.69 -3.20 5.30
N VAL A 169 -12.23 -4.02 4.36
CA VAL A 169 -11.64 -3.53 3.11
C VAL A 169 -12.65 -2.72 2.31
N LEU A 170 -13.88 -3.23 2.15
CA LEU A 170 -14.94 -2.55 1.41
C LEU A 170 -15.28 -1.19 2.03
N VAL A 171 -15.52 -1.15 3.35
CA VAL A 171 -15.83 0.09 4.07
C VAL A 171 -14.69 1.09 3.95
N CYS A 172 -13.44 0.68 4.16
CA CYS A 172 -12.28 1.57 4.03
C CYS A 172 -12.12 2.09 2.60
N SER A 173 -12.34 1.24 1.59
CA SER A 173 -12.28 1.65 0.18
C SER A 173 -13.41 2.63 -0.18
N CYS A 174 -14.63 2.40 0.30
CA CYS A 174 -15.75 3.33 0.11
C CYS A 174 -15.50 4.69 0.77
N LEU A 175 -14.99 4.70 2.01
CA LEU A 175 -14.63 5.92 2.72
C LEU A 175 -13.48 6.66 2.01
N THR A 176 -12.46 5.93 1.56
CA THR A 176 -11.33 6.47 0.78
C THR A 176 -11.82 7.12 -0.52
N PHE A 177 -12.72 6.43 -1.24
CA PHE A 177 -13.33 6.95 -2.46
C PHE A 177 -14.15 8.22 -2.20
N ALA A 178 -14.94 8.25 -1.13
CA ALA A 178 -15.73 9.42 -0.74
C ALA A 178 -14.82 10.61 -0.43
N VAL A 179 -13.75 10.40 0.35
CA VAL A 179 -12.76 11.44 0.68
C VAL A 179 -12.07 11.96 -0.59
N TYR A 180 -11.63 11.08 -1.50
CA TYR A 180 -11.03 11.54 -2.76
C TYR A 180 -12.04 12.25 -3.67
N SER A 181 -13.30 11.84 -3.68
CA SER A 181 -14.34 12.55 -4.43
C SER A 181 -14.54 13.98 -3.90
N ILE A 182 -14.60 14.15 -2.58
CA ILE A 182 -14.64 15.47 -1.93
C ILE A 182 -13.41 16.30 -2.31
N LEU A 183 -12.22 15.71 -2.28
CA LEU A 183 -10.98 16.39 -2.67
C LEU A 183 -11.00 16.85 -4.14
N VAL A 184 -11.48 16.02 -5.07
CA VAL A 184 -11.61 16.40 -6.48
C VAL A 184 -12.57 17.58 -6.63
N ILE A 185 -13.76 17.49 -6.03
CA ILE A 185 -14.78 18.56 -6.10
C ILE A 185 -14.22 19.85 -5.52
N TYR A 186 -13.57 19.78 -4.36
CA TYR A 186 -12.93 20.92 -3.69
C TYR A 186 -11.85 21.56 -4.57
N LEU A 187 -10.97 20.75 -5.18
CA LEU A 187 -9.92 21.25 -6.07
C LEU A 187 -10.48 21.90 -7.34
N ILE A 188 -11.54 21.35 -7.93
CA ILE A 188 -12.23 21.94 -9.09
C ILE A 188 -12.86 23.29 -8.71
N TRP A 189 -13.57 23.33 -7.58
CA TRP A 189 -14.19 24.54 -7.07
C TRP A 189 -13.15 25.63 -6.75
N ARG A 190 -12.07 25.27 -6.07
CA ARG A 190 -10.96 26.17 -5.74
C ARG A 190 -10.29 26.71 -7.01
N ARG A 191 -10.06 25.87 -8.01
CA ARG A 191 -9.50 26.26 -9.32
C ARG A 191 -10.39 27.28 -10.04
N HIS A 192 -11.70 27.13 -9.93
CA HIS A 192 -12.65 28.06 -10.55
C HIS A 192 -12.70 29.41 -9.82
N LYS A 193 -12.60 29.41 -8.48
CA LYS A 193 -12.74 30.64 -7.67
C LYS A 193 -11.45 31.45 -7.58
N GLN A 194 -10.30 30.78 -7.54
CA GLN A 194 -9.00 31.40 -7.31
C GLN A 194 -8.12 31.22 -8.54
N HIS A 195 -7.94 32.28 -9.34
CA HIS A 195 -6.94 32.37 -10.43
C HIS A 195 -5.48 32.35 -9.90
N VAL A 196 -5.23 31.66 -8.79
CA VAL A 196 -3.96 31.68 -8.07
C VAL A 196 -2.99 30.69 -8.71
N HIS A 197 -1.85 31.22 -9.15
CA HIS A 197 -0.82 30.50 -9.92
C HIS A 197 0.36 29.96 -9.07
N GLY A 198 0.36 30.08 -7.74
CA GLY A 198 1.50 29.72 -6.89
C GLY A 198 1.37 28.37 -6.17
N ASN A 199 2.39 27.49 -6.29
CA ASN A 199 2.61 26.21 -5.58
C ASN A 199 1.64 25.03 -5.76
N TYR A 200 0.61 25.17 -6.59
CA TYR A 200 -0.37 24.10 -6.88
C TYR A 200 0.22 22.80 -7.45
N PHE A 201 1.43 22.84 -8.02
CA PHE A 201 2.03 21.68 -8.68
C PHE A 201 2.41 20.54 -7.71
N GLN A 202 2.95 20.84 -6.53
CA GLN A 202 3.39 19.79 -5.59
C GLN A 202 2.20 19.03 -5.00
N GLU A 203 1.13 19.74 -4.66
CA GLU A 203 -0.12 19.15 -4.16
C GLU A 203 -0.78 18.24 -5.21
N LYS A 204 -0.82 18.68 -6.47
CA LYS A 204 -1.34 17.87 -7.59
C LYS A 204 -0.57 16.57 -7.76
N VAL A 205 0.76 16.62 -7.71
CA VAL A 205 1.61 15.44 -7.90
C VAL A 205 1.31 14.38 -6.84
N ILE A 206 1.20 14.82 -5.58
CA ILE A 206 0.83 13.97 -4.45
C ILE A 206 -0.58 13.38 -4.62
N PHE A 207 -1.54 14.19 -5.08
CA PHE A 207 -2.91 13.74 -5.30
C PHE A 207 -2.99 12.70 -6.44
N ILE A 208 -2.31 12.96 -7.56
CA ILE A 208 -2.22 12.03 -8.69
C ILE A 208 -1.63 10.69 -8.25
N GLN A 209 -0.58 10.72 -7.42
CA GLN A 209 0.01 9.51 -6.86
C GLN A 209 -1.04 8.66 -6.13
N ALA A 210 -1.82 9.30 -5.26
CA ALA A 210 -2.83 8.65 -4.45
C ALA A 210 -3.97 8.07 -5.31
N VAL A 211 -4.40 8.80 -6.34
CA VAL A 211 -5.43 8.34 -7.28
C VAL A 211 -4.94 7.13 -8.08
N ILE A 212 -3.73 7.18 -8.65
CA ILE A 212 -3.17 6.04 -9.40
C ILE A 212 -3.14 4.79 -8.52
N ARG A 213 -2.67 4.95 -7.28
CA ARG A 213 -2.60 3.86 -6.33
C ARG A 213 -3.99 3.30 -6.00
N PHE A 214 -4.93 4.17 -5.60
CA PHE A 214 -6.29 3.77 -5.28
C PHE A 214 -6.99 3.05 -6.45
N VAL A 215 -6.85 3.57 -7.67
CA VAL A 215 -7.42 2.94 -8.87
C VAL A 215 -6.78 1.57 -9.12
N SER A 216 -5.46 1.45 -8.95
CA SER A 216 -4.77 0.17 -9.13
C SER A 216 -5.23 -0.87 -8.10
N ASP A 217 -5.34 -0.48 -6.82
CA ASP A 217 -5.86 -1.32 -5.73
C ASP A 217 -7.32 -1.74 -5.99
N ALA A 218 -8.17 -0.81 -6.43
CA ALA A 218 -9.56 -1.08 -6.77
C ALA A 218 -9.70 -2.03 -7.96
N CYS A 219 -8.94 -1.79 -9.04
CA CYS A 219 -8.89 -2.67 -10.21
C CYS A 219 -8.44 -4.08 -9.82
N LEU A 220 -7.41 -4.20 -8.99
CA LEU A 220 -6.91 -5.50 -8.53
C LEU A 220 -7.91 -6.22 -7.63
N THR A 221 -8.61 -5.49 -6.76
CA THR A 221 -9.70 -6.01 -5.92
C THR A 221 -10.85 -6.53 -6.78
N VAL A 222 -11.27 -5.77 -7.80
CA VAL A 222 -12.32 -6.19 -8.73
C VAL A 222 -11.87 -7.40 -9.54
N LEU A 223 -10.63 -7.39 -10.05
CA LEU A 223 -10.07 -8.51 -10.81
C LEU A 223 -10.00 -9.80 -9.97
N TYR A 224 -9.61 -9.69 -8.71
CA TYR A 224 -9.54 -10.83 -7.80
C TYR A 224 -10.92 -11.41 -7.47
N ASN A 225 -11.91 -10.56 -7.18
CA ASN A 225 -13.24 -11.03 -6.74
C ASN A 225 -14.16 -11.42 -7.91
N PHE A 226 -14.13 -10.67 -9.02
CA PHE A 226 -15.05 -10.83 -10.14
C PHE A 226 -14.39 -11.35 -11.40
N GLY A 227 -13.05 -11.45 -11.45
CA GLY A 227 -12.34 -11.89 -12.64
C GLY A 227 -12.77 -13.28 -13.12
N SER A 228 -12.97 -14.23 -12.20
CA SER A 228 -13.45 -15.57 -12.57
C SER A 228 -14.88 -15.56 -13.10
N SER A 229 -15.72 -14.61 -12.68
CA SER A 229 -17.08 -14.47 -13.19
C SER A 229 -17.11 -13.84 -14.59
N PHE A 230 -16.23 -12.87 -14.86
CA PHE A 230 -16.18 -12.21 -16.17
C PHE A 230 -15.44 -13.00 -17.24
N PHE A 231 -14.33 -13.64 -16.89
CA PHE A 231 -13.44 -14.32 -17.84
C PHE A 231 -13.47 -15.85 -17.73
N GLY A 232 -14.31 -16.38 -16.83
CA GLY A 232 -14.32 -17.80 -16.47
C GLY A 232 -13.14 -18.19 -15.56
N PRO A 233 -13.20 -19.38 -14.94
CA PRO A 233 -12.10 -19.92 -14.15
C PRO A 233 -10.96 -20.35 -15.09
N SER A 234 -10.09 -19.41 -15.44
CA SER A 234 -8.93 -19.67 -16.29
C SER A 234 -7.62 -19.55 -15.50
N PHE A 235 -6.73 -20.50 -15.75
CA PHE A 235 -5.40 -20.55 -15.14
C PHE A 235 -4.55 -19.30 -15.43
N PRO A 236 -4.48 -18.77 -16.68
CA PRO A 236 -3.71 -17.57 -16.97
C PRO A 236 -4.18 -16.35 -16.19
N LEU A 237 -5.49 -16.22 -15.95
CA LEU A 237 -6.05 -15.12 -15.17
C LEU A 237 -5.52 -15.09 -13.74
N ARG A 238 -5.41 -16.26 -13.08
CA ARG A 238 -4.87 -16.38 -11.72
C ARG A 238 -3.40 -16.01 -11.66
N MET A 239 -2.62 -16.43 -12.65
CA MET A 239 -1.20 -16.06 -12.77
C MET A 239 -1.04 -14.55 -12.96
N VAL A 240 -1.78 -13.97 -13.91
CA VAL A 240 -1.74 -12.52 -14.21
C VAL A 240 -2.16 -11.73 -12.97
N THR A 241 -3.22 -12.14 -12.29
CA THR A 241 -3.68 -11.48 -11.07
C THR A 241 -2.57 -11.48 -10.01
N THR A 242 -1.91 -12.62 -9.80
CA THR A 242 -0.80 -12.73 -8.83
C THR A 242 0.40 -11.84 -9.20
N ILE A 243 0.77 -11.78 -10.48
CA ILE A 243 1.82 -10.87 -10.95
C ILE A 243 1.41 -9.41 -10.74
N CYS A 244 0.15 -9.08 -11.02
CA CYS A 244 -0.41 -7.75 -10.76
C CYS A 244 -0.37 -7.40 -9.27
N TYR A 245 -0.58 -8.35 -8.35
CA TYR A 245 -0.37 -8.13 -6.91
C TYR A 245 1.08 -7.72 -6.61
N ILE A 246 2.07 -8.44 -7.14
CA ILE A 246 3.49 -8.07 -6.95
C ILE A 246 3.77 -6.68 -7.51
N LEU A 247 3.33 -6.42 -8.74
CA LEU A 247 3.56 -5.13 -9.38
C LEU A 247 2.88 -4.00 -8.60
N ASN A 248 1.66 -4.21 -8.13
CA ASN A 248 0.90 -3.20 -7.42
C ASN A 248 1.46 -2.90 -6.01
N TYR A 249 1.90 -3.92 -5.27
CA TYR A 249 2.36 -3.72 -3.89
C TYR A 249 3.88 -3.51 -3.77
N LEU A 250 4.71 -4.16 -4.59
CA LEU A 250 6.17 -4.05 -4.47
C LEU A 250 6.81 -3.12 -5.49
N PHE A 251 6.24 -2.95 -6.69
CA PHE A 251 6.85 -2.15 -7.75
C PHE A 251 6.24 -0.75 -7.89
N LEU A 252 4.92 -0.63 -7.89
CA LEU A 252 4.19 0.61 -8.12
C LEU A 252 4.52 1.68 -7.07
N PRO A 253 4.57 1.41 -5.74
CA PRO A 253 4.86 2.46 -4.78
C PRO A 253 6.29 3.02 -4.93
N PRO A 254 7.36 2.19 -5.01
CA PRO A 254 8.70 2.69 -5.32
C PRO A 254 8.77 3.50 -6.61
N LEU A 255 8.13 3.02 -7.68
CA LEU A 255 8.09 3.71 -8.97
C LEU A 255 7.47 5.10 -8.81
N LEU A 256 6.30 5.18 -8.16
CA LEU A 256 5.62 6.44 -7.89
C LEU A 256 6.48 7.39 -7.04
N TYR A 257 7.14 6.88 -5.99
CA TYR A 257 8.03 7.71 -5.16
C TYR A 257 9.23 8.25 -5.94
N LEU A 258 9.84 7.44 -6.81
CA LEU A 258 10.99 7.85 -7.62
C LEU A 258 10.62 8.85 -8.73
N LEU A 259 9.46 8.69 -9.35
CA LEU A 259 9.00 9.56 -10.43
C LEU A 259 8.46 10.90 -9.90
N LEU A 260 7.70 10.86 -8.81
CA LEU A 260 6.92 12.01 -8.35
C LEU A 260 7.63 12.82 -7.26
N ILE A 261 8.50 12.20 -6.46
CA ILE A 261 9.19 12.88 -5.36
C ILE A 261 10.67 13.10 -5.73
N SER A 262 10.94 14.23 -6.38
CA SER A 262 12.30 14.64 -6.79
C SER A 262 13.31 14.58 -5.63
N SER A 263 12.89 14.95 -4.41
CA SER A 263 13.76 14.94 -3.23
C SER A 263 14.25 13.55 -2.82
N ILE A 264 13.46 12.50 -3.08
CA ILE A 264 13.84 11.12 -2.82
C ILE A 264 14.81 10.65 -3.92
N ARG A 265 14.50 10.97 -5.18
CA ARG A 265 15.32 10.61 -6.34
C ARG A 265 16.74 11.14 -6.23
N GLU A 266 16.90 12.41 -5.82
CA GLU A 266 18.22 13.03 -5.62
C GLU A 266 19.06 12.34 -4.54
N ARG A 267 18.41 11.74 -3.53
CA ARG A 267 19.09 11.00 -2.46
C ARG A 267 19.39 9.54 -2.82
N LEU A 268 18.56 8.92 -3.64
CA LEU A 268 18.77 7.55 -4.12
C LEU A 268 19.87 7.47 -5.18
N ILE A 269 19.93 8.48 -6.06
CA ILE A 269 20.92 8.57 -7.15
C ILE A 269 21.78 9.81 -6.87
N PRO A 270 22.81 9.70 -6.01
CA PRO A 270 23.69 10.83 -5.73
C PRO A 270 24.39 11.24 -7.03
N ARG A 271 24.00 12.38 -7.61
CA ARG A 271 24.76 13.00 -8.70
C ARG A 271 26.08 13.50 -8.11
N LYS A 272 27.16 12.84 -8.52
CA LYS A 272 28.55 13.16 -8.17
C LYS A 272 28.86 14.58 -8.67
N GLY A 273 28.64 15.60 -7.84
CA GLY A 273 28.98 16.99 -8.19
C GLY A 273 28.15 18.14 -7.60
N ASN A 274 27.14 17.92 -6.74
CA ASN A 274 26.29 19.03 -6.25
C ASN A 274 26.06 18.99 -4.72
N VAL A 275 27.15 19.01 -3.95
CA VAL A 275 27.13 18.90 -2.47
C VAL A 275 26.55 20.15 -1.80
N ASP A 276 26.52 21.31 -2.45
CA ASP A 276 26.11 22.57 -1.81
C ASP A 276 24.62 22.93 -1.96
N GLY A 277 23.90 22.33 -2.90
CA GLY A 277 22.49 22.69 -3.19
C GLY A 277 21.45 22.15 -2.19
N SER A 278 21.76 21.09 -1.44
CA SER A 278 20.79 20.39 -0.58
C SER A 278 20.34 21.20 0.65
N LEU A 279 21.15 22.19 1.06
CA LEU A 279 20.89 23.05 2.22
C LEU A 279 19.87 24.15 1.93
N VAL A 280 19.77 24.61 0.67
CA VAL A 280 18.88 25.71 0.28
C VAL A 280 17.41 25.26 0.21
N PHE A 281 17.15 24.05 -0.32
CA PHE A 281 15.78 23.53 -0.43
C PHE A 281 15.15 23.18 0.93
N ALA A 282 15.97 22.93 1.96
CA ALA A 282 15.50 22.66 3.32
C ALA A 282 14.93 23.92 4.02
N ARG A 283 15.35 25.12 3.62
CA ARG A 283 14.85 26.39 4.20
C ARG A 283 13.42 26.72 3.75
N GLY A 284 13.02 26.35 2.53
CA GLY A 284 11.69 26.67 1.99
C GLY A 284 10.52 25.94 2.67
N MET A 285 10.71 24.66 3.03
CA MET A 285 9.63 23.88 3.67
C MET A 285 9.41 24.23 5.15
N ARG A 286 10.42 24.77 5.86
CA ARG A 286 10.26 25.22 7.25
C ARG A 286 9.50 26.55 7.37
N SER A 287 9.47 27.39 6.33
CA SER A 287 8.75 28.68 6.44
C SER A 287 7.23 28.48 6.45
N HIS A 288 6.71 27.45 5.78
CA HIS A 288 5.26 27.13 5.82
C HIS A 288 4.81 26.56 7.17
N SER A 289 5.68 25.84 7.90
CA SER A 289 5.34 25.27 9.22
C SER A 289 5.42 26.28 10.37
N ARG A 290 6.11 27.42 10.22
CA ARG A 290 6.13 28.47 11.25
C ARG A 290 5.02 29.50 11.11
N VAL A 291 4.49 29.71 9.90
CA VAL A 291 3.44 30.71 9.69
C VAL A 291 2.10 30.29 10.31
N SER A 292 1.86 28.99 10.51
CA SER A 292 0.69 28.48 11.25
C SER A 292 0.80 28.60 12.78
N SER A 293 1.94 29.04 13.31
CA SER A 293 2.16 29.23 14.77
C SER A 293 2.17 30.70 15.21
N ILE A 294 1.88 31.66 14.32
CA ILE A 294 1.93 33.12 14.61
C ILE A 294 0.54 33.77 14.56
N LEU A 295 -0.54 33.00 14.40
CA LEU A 295 -1.89 33.54 14.61
C LEU A 295 -2.24 33.46 16.10
N PRO A 296 -2.48 34.61 16.77
CA PRO A 296 -2.91 34.61 18.17
C PRO A 296 -4.26 33.90 18.32
N PRO A 297 -4.55 33.29 19.48
CA PRO A 297 -5.88 32.76 19.78
C PRO A 297 -6.88 33.92 19.75
N LEU A 298 -7.91 33.79 18.90
CA LEU A 298 -9.15 34.54 18.99
C LEU A 298 -10.09 33.85 19.97
#